data_AF-A0A6S7I8U9-F1
#
_entry.id   AF-A0A6S7I8U9-F1
#
_cell.length_a   1.000
_cell.length_b   1.000
_cell.length_c   1.000
_cell.angle_alpha   90.00
_cell.angle_beta   90.00
_cell.angle_gamma   90.00
#
_symmetry.space_group_name_H-M   'P 1'
#
loop_
_entity.id
_entity.type
_entity.pdbx_description
1 polymer ?
#
loop_
_entity_poly.entity_id
_entity_poly.type
_entity_poly.pdbx_seq_one_letter_code
_entity_poly.pdbx_strand_id
1 'polypeptide(L)'
;MLDLAKDKRGGNESLGGTGAPHLKNLIARFSLVDIWRKQHQTDQQFTWQNKLGTIKCRLDKFYISSSLAKDYDIESTIEPYPYSDHDIALITLKMERSSSNVGPGVWKLNTSLLNDKTVRNKVVTFWTDWKKKKQYFSNVREWWDTGKSRIKSLLIKCSKTKLIKSKQERARVLKRYRTLVAKDNLSASEVPTNSAGQDRLLNLLERKLTDEQRDSCEDLFTASECSAALKSMSCGKTPGSDGLPKEF
;
A
#
# COMPACT_ATOMS: atom_id res chain seq x y z
N MET A 1 -12.71 23.75 -5.28
CA MET A 1 -12.27 24.31 -6.58
C MET A 1 -10.87 23.78 -6.87
N LEU A 2 -10.58 23.35 -8.10
CA LEU A 2 -9.26 22.84 -8.50
C LEU A 2 -8.26 24.02 -8.49
N ASP A 3 -7.39 24.09 -7.49
CA ASP A 3 -6.40 25.17 -7.32
C ASP A 3 -5.01 24.67 -7.76
N LEU A 4 -4.79 24.69 -9.08
CA LEU A 4 -3.56 24.16 -9.70
C LEU A 4 -2.32 24.96 -9.30
N ALA A 5 -2.46 26.24 -8.97
CA ALA A 5 -1.35 27.09 -8.54
C ALA A 5 -0.79 26.65 -7.19
N LYS A 6 -1.62 26.09 -6.30
CA LYS A 6 -1.18 25.55 -5.01
C LYS A 6 -0.72 24.09 -5.06
N ASP A 7 -0.96 23.42 -6.18
CA ASP A 7 -0.61 22.00 -6.37
C ASP A 7 0.73 21.80 -7.07
N LYS A 8 1.41 22.89 -7.45
CA LYS A 8 2.73 22.85 -8.09
C LYS A 8 3.61 23.97 -7.55
N ARG A 9 4.89 23.68 -7.37
CA ARG A 9 5.93 24.66 -7.05
C ARG A 9 7.14 24.40 -7.94
N GLY A 10 7.61 25.45 -8.62
CA GLY A 10 8.73 25.39 -9.55
C GLY A 10 8.39 24.71 -10.88
N GLY A 11 9.38 24.69 -11.77
CA GLY A 11 9.22 24.19 -13.15
C GLY A 11 8.39 25.14 -14.03
N ASN A 12 8.17 24.73 -15.28
CA ASN A 12 7.39 25.53 -16.23
C ASN A 12 5.89 25.38 -15.97
N GLU A 13 5.20 26.47 -15.65
CA GLU A 13 3.75 26.52 -15.37
C GLU A 13 2.90 26.22 -16.60
N SER A 14 3.44 26.41 -17.81
CA SER A 14 2.73 26.13 -19.07
C SER A 14 2.68 24.64 -19.44
N LEU A 15 3.46 23.77 -18.76
CA LEU A 15 3.51 22.34 -19.02
C LEU A 15 2.60 21.53 -18.08
N GLY A 16 1.89 20.55 -18.64
CA GLY A 16 1.04 19.60 -17.89
C GLY A 16 -0.43 20.03 -17.71
N GLY A 17 -0.88 21.07 -18.40
CA GLY A 17 -2.24 21.63 -18.26
C GLY A 17 -3.32 21.02 -19.18
N THR A 18 -2.96 20.21 -20.17
CA THR A 18 -3.89 19.71 -21.20
C THR A 18 -5.02 18.82 -20.63
N GLY A 19 -4.73 18.09 -19.54
CA GLY A 19 -5.73 17.29 -18.82
C GLY A 19 -6.64 18.11 -17.88
N ALA A 20 -6.25 19.33 -17.51
CA ALA A 20 -6.98 20.12 -16.51
C ALA A 20 -8.42 20.49 -16.93
N PRO A 21 -8.71 20.87 -18.19
CA PRO A 21 -10.09 21.12 -18.63
C PRO A 21 -10.97 19.87 -18.51
N HIS A 22 -10.45 18.70 -18.91
CA HIS A 22 -11.16 17.42 -18.82
C HIS A 22 -11.46 17.05 -17.36
N LEU A 23 -10.47 17.20 -16.47
CA LEU A 23 -10.64 16.97 -15.05
C LEU A 23 -11.66 17.95 -14.43
N LYS A 24 -11.62 19.24 -14.80
CA LYS A 24 -12.63 20.22 -14.37
C LYS A 24 -14.03 19.81 -14.82
N ASN A 25 -14.18 19.30 -16.05
CA ASN A 25 -15.45 18.81 -16.56
C ASN A 25 -15.98 17.61 -15.75
N LEU A 26 -15.13 16.61 -15.46
CA LEU A 26 -15.49 15.47 -14.63
C LEU A 26 -15.91 15.90 -13.22
N ILE A 27 -15.15 16.80 -12.61
CA ILE A 27 -15.45 17.35 -11.27
C ILE A 27 -16.83 18.01 -11.27
N ALA A 28 -17.13 18.85 -12.26
CA ALA A 28 -18.42 19.52 -12.37
C ALA A 28 -19.56 18.52 -12.63
N ARG A 29 -19.39 17.64 -13.62
CA ARG A 29 -20.41 16.67 -14.05
C ARG A 29 -20.83 15.72 -12.93
N PHE A 30 -19.87 15.23 -12.15
CA PHE A 30 -20.13 14.25 -11.09
C PHE A 30 -20.20 14.88 -9.69
N SER A 31 -20.25 16.21 -9.62
CA SER A 31 -20.29 16.95 -8.35
C SER A 31 -19.20 16.49 -7.37
N LEU A 32 -17.99 16.30 -7.87
CA LEU A 32 -16.87 15.80 -7.08
C LEU A 32 -16.16 16.94 -6.33
N VAL A 33 -15.50 16.58 -5.25
CA VAL A 33 -14.66 17.48 -4.47
C VAL A 33 -13.32 16.80 -4.22
N ASP A 34 -12.24 17.54 -4.46
CA ASP A 34 -10.91 17.18 -3.95
C ASP A 34 -10.94 17.31 -2.43
N ILE A 35 -11.02 16.18 -1.73
CA ILE A 35 -11.23 16.19 -0.27
C ILE A 35 -10.04 16.78 0.49
N TRP A 36 -8.82 16.54 -0.01
CA TRP A 36 -7.62 17.08 0.61
C TRP A 36 -7.59 18.60 0.48
N ARG A 37 -7.84 19.15 -0.72
CA ARG A 37 -7.89 20.61 -0.90
C ARG A 37 -9.06 21.26 -0.16
N LYS A 38 -10.20 20.57 0.01
CA LYS A 38 -11.34 21.03 0.82
C LYS A 38 -10.93 21.24 2.29
N GLN A 39 -10.14 20.32 2.82
CA GLN A 39 -9.69 20.33 4.21
C GLN A 39 -8.46 21.22 4.43
N HIS A 40 -7.63 21.41 3.42
CA HIS A 40 -6.33 22.10 3.50
C HIS A 40 -6.26 23.21 2.44
N GLN A 41 -7.12 24.21 2.58
CA GLN A 41 -7.38 25.23 1.54
C GLN A 41 -6.17 26.13 1.26
N THR A 42 -5.36 26.37 2.29
CA THR A 42 -4.17 27.24 2.26
C THR A 42 -2.87 26.47 2.09
N ASP A 43 -2.88 25.18 2.42
CA ASP A 43 -1.63 24.45 2.60
C ASP A 43 -1.01 24.07 1.26
N GLN A 44 0.31 24.17 1.16
CA GLN A 44 1.07 23.71 0.01
C GLN A 44 1.86 22.47 0.40
N GLN A 45 1.23 21.32 0.20
CA GLN A 45 1.83 20.01 0.36
C GLN A 45 1.78 19.25 -0.97
N PHE A 46 2.82 18.47 -1.24
CA PHE A 46 3.04 17.81 -2.51
C PHE A 46 3.14 16.31 -2.29
N THR A 47 2.82 15.53 -3.31
CA THR A 47 2.97 14.06 -3.25
C THR A 47 4.18 13.60 -4.03
N TRP A 48 4.75 14.44 -4.88
CA TRP A 48 5.93 14.14 -5.68
C TRP A 48 6.85 15.34 -5.75
N GLN A 49 8.13 15.05 -5.99
CA GLN A 49 9.12 16.04 -6.34
C GLN A 49 10.26 15.43 -7.17
N ASN A 50 10.98 16.27 -7.90
CA ASN A 50 12.17 15.82 -8.61
C ASN A 50 13.34 15.57 -7.64
N LYS A 51 14.37 14.88 -8.14
CA LYS A 51 15.59 14.55 -7.37
C LYS A 51 16.27 15.76 -6.72
N LEU A 52 16.21 16.92 -7.38
CA LEU A 52 16.82 18.16 -6.91
C LEU A 52 15.91 18.99 -6.00
N GLY A 53 14.66 18.57 -5.75
CA GLY A 53 13.69 19.30 -4.94
C GLY A 53 13.20 20.64 -5.54
N THR A 54 13.67 21.01 -6.73
CA THR A 54 13.33 22.28 -7.41
C THR A 54 11.93 22.29 -8.01
N ILE A 55 11.33 21.12 -8.24
CA ILE A 55 9.96 20.96 -8.73
C ILE A 55 9.21 20.06 -7.78
N LYS A 56 8.07 20.52 -7.28
CA LYS A 56 7.17 19.76 -6.41
C LYS A 56 5.75 19.81 -6.94
N CYS A 57 5.06 18.67 -6.95
CA CYS A 57 3.70 18.55 -7.48
C CYS A 57 2.83 17.67 -6.58
N ARG A 58 1.56 18.04 -6.39
CA ARG A 58 0.53 17.18 -5.80
C ARG A 58 -0.17 16.42 -6.92
N LEU A 59 0.43 15.29 -7.31
CA LEU A 59 -0.05 14.47 -8.42
C LEU A 59 -1.17 13.53 -7.98
N ASP A 60 -1.06 12.99 -6.76
CA ASP A 60 -2.01 12.03 -6.20
C ASP A 60 -3.15 12.77 -5.51
N LYS A 61 -4.37 12.57 -6.03
CA LYS A 61 -5.57 13.28 -5.58
C LYS A 61 -6.71 12.30 -5.41
N PHE A 62 -7.57 12.57 -4.44
CA PHE A 62 -8.81 11.85 -4.26
C PHE A 62 -9.99 12.79 -4.47
N TYR A 63 -10.86 12.39 -5.39
CA TYR A 63 -12.11 13.05 -5.67
C TYR A 63 -13.24 12.20 -5.11
N ILE A 64 -14.06 12.79 -4.24
CA ILE A 64 -15.24 12.14 -3.67
C ILE A 64 -16.48 12.95 -4.02
N SER A 65 -17.66 12.31 -4.04
CA SER A 65 -18.90 13.05 -4.28
C SER A 65 -19.14 14.09 -3.18
N SER A 66 -19.72 15.22 -3.57
CA SER A 66 -20.06 16.30 -2.65
C SER A 66 -21.01 15.84 -1.54
N SER A 67 -21.89 14.87 -1.82
CA SER A 67 -22.75 14.25 -0.81
C SER A 67 -21.95 13.46 0.21
N LEU A 68 -21.07 12.55 -0.24
CA LEU A 68 -20.23 11.76 0.65
C LEU A 68 -19.35 12.65 1.54
N ALA A 69 -18.80 13.72 0.97
CA ALA A 69 -17.99 14.71 1.68
C ALA A 69 -18.76 15.55 2.71
N LYS A 70 -20.09 15.51 2.69
CA LYS A 70 -20.99 16.19 3.64
C LYS A 70 -21.54 15.21 4.67
N ASP A 71 -21.89 14.01 4.22
CA ASP A 71 -22.64 13.03 5.02
C ASP A 71 -21.74 12.23 5.96
N TYR A 72 -20.43 12.17 5.70
CA TYR A 72 -19.48 11.40 6.49
C TYR A 72 -18.34 12.25 7.02
N ASP A 73 -17.85 11.86 8.21
CA ASP A 73 -16.57 12.32 8.71
C ASP A 73 -15.44 11.64 7.93
N ILE A 74 -14.67 12.46 7.22
CA ILE A 74 -13.58 12.02 6.36
C ILE A 74 -12.35 12.77 6.82
N GLU A 75 -11.23 12.08 6.97
CA GLU A 75 -9.92 12.70 7.18
C GLU A 75 -9.06 12.43 5.96
N SER A 76 -8.28 13.41 5.54
CA SER A 76 -7.27 13.22 4.50
C SER A 76 -5.95 13.84 4.90
N THR A 77 -4.86 13.14 4.58
CA THR A 77 -3.51 13.58 4.90
C THR A 77 -2.55 13.21 3.79
N ILE A 78 -1.44 13.93 3.68
CA ILE A 78 -0.28 13.51 2.90
C ILE A 78 0.86 13.29 3.89
N GLU A 79 1.53 12.15 3.80
CA GLU A 79 2.60 11.79 4.73
C GLU A 79 3.84 11.30 3.97
N PRO A 80 5.07 11.58 4.47
CA PRO A 80 6.27 11.03 3.88
C PRO A 80 6.24 9.50 3.81
N TYR A 81 6.61 8.95 2.65
CA TYR A 81 6.59 7.50 2.42
C TYR A 81 7.94 6.97 1.91
N PRO A 82 8.65 6.13 2.69
CA PRO A 82 10.05 5.79 2.42
C PRO A 82 10.28 4.77 1.30
N TYR A 83 9.23 4.17 0.74
CA TYR A 83 9.34 3.10 -0.26
C TYR A 83 8.90 3.55 -1.66
N SER A 84 8.78 4.85 -1.87
CA SER A 84 8.40 5.46 -3.14
C SER A 84 9.07 6.82 -3.28
N ASP A 85 9.21 7.32 -4.51
CA ASP A 85 9.50 8.72 -4.81
C ASP A 85 8.28 9.64 -4.65
N HIS A 86 7.13 9.03 -4.29
CA HIS A 86 5.92 9.74 -3.87
C HIS A 86 5.66 9.63 -2.36
N ASP A 87 5.19 10.71 -1.76
CA ASP A 87 4.53 10.72 -0.45
C ASP A 87 3.16 10.05 -0.54
N ILE A 88 2.71 9.43 0.56
CA ILE A 88 1.43 8.73 0.59
C ILE A 88 0.28 9.72 0.81
N ALA A 89 -0.70 9.73 -0.09
CA ALA A 89 -2.00 10.35 0.14
C ALA A 89 -2.92 9.34 0.83
N LEU A 90 -3.46 9.70 2.00
CA LEU A 90 -4.33 8.85 2.81
C LEU A 90 -5.72 9.47 2.92
N ILE A 91 -6.74 8.61 2.86
CA ILE A 91 -8.12 8.95 3.25
C ILE A 91 -8.60 7.96 4.29
N THR A 92 -9.20 8.50 5.34
CA THR A 92 -9.94 7.74 6.34
C THR A 92 -11.41 8.15 6.28
N LEU A 93 -12.27 7.27 5.78
CA LEU A 93 -13.72 7.42 5.84
C LEU A 93 -14.23 6.77 7.12
N LYS A 94 -14.80 7.55 8.03
CA LYS A 94 -15.40 7.04 9.26
C LYS A 94 -16.86 6.71 8.99
N MET A 95 -17.13 5.43 8.81
CA MET A 95 -18.50 4.91 8.64
C MET A 95 -18.96 4.28 9.94
N GLU A 96 -20.19 4.60 10.35
CA GLU A 96 -20.87 3.82 11.37
C GLU A 96 -21.08 2.40 10.82
N ARG A 97 -20.70 1.39 11.62
CA ARG A 97 -21.04 0.02 11.29
C ARG A 97 -22.54 -0.13 11.41
N SER A 98 -23.20 -0.57 10.34
CA SER A 98 -24.54 -1.11 10.44
C SER A 98 -24.57 -2.17 11.56
N SER A 99 -25.59 -2.12 12.41
CA SER A 99 -25.81 -3.05 13.53
C SER A 99 -25.98 -4.52 13.11
N SER A 100 -25.85 -4.81 11.81
CA SER A 100 -25.67 -6.14 11.28
C SER A 100 -24.44 -6.81 11.91
N ASN A 101 -24.71 -7.78 12.78
CA ASN A 101 -23.69 -8.62 13.42
C ASN A 101 -22.98 -9.47 12.38
N VAL A 102 -21.98 -8.91 11.69
CA VAL A 102 -21.03 -9.71 10.91
C VAL A 102 -20.27 -10.57 11.91
N GLY A 103 -20.60 -11.86 11.94
CA GLY A 103 -19.92 -12.84 12.78
C GLY A 103 -18.42 -12.92 12.45
N PRO A 104 -17.61 -13.56 13.29
CA PRO A 104 -16.14 -13.61 13.15
C PRO A 104 -15.64 -14.34 11.89
N GLY A 105 -16.54 -14.85 11.05
CA GLY A 105 -16.23 -15.69 9.90
C GLY A 105 -15.70 -17.08 10.31
N VAL A 106 -15.36 -17.88 9.30
CA VAL A 106 -14.68 -19.16 9.52
C VAL A 106 -13.22 -18.89 9.85
N TRP A 107 -12.73 -19.46 10.94
CA TRP A 107 -11.31 -19.35 11.29
C TRP A 107 -10.44 -20.13 10.31
N LYS A 108 -9.48 -19.43 9.69
CA LYS A 108 -8.40 -20.00 8.89
C LYS A 108 -7.06 -19.82 9.61
N LEU A 109 -6.26 -20.88 9.66
CA LEU A 109 -4.91 -20.82 10.21
C LEU A 109 -4.02 -19.93 9.33
N ASN A 110 -3.33 -18.97 9.95
CA ASN A 110 -2.26 -18.23 9.31
C ASN A 110 -1.03 -19.15 9.16
N THR A 111 -0.80 -19.65 7.94
CA THR A 111 0.27 -20.62 7.64
C THR A 111 1.68 -20.07 7.86
N SER A 112 1.87 -18.74 7.83
CA SER A 112 3.17 -18.13 8.16
C SER A 112 3.64 -18.43 9.59
N LEU A 113 2.72 -18.81 10.50
CA LEU A 113 3.05 -19.23 11.85
C LEU A 113 3.81 -20.55 11.90
N LEU A 114 3.67 -21.40 10.88
CA LEU A 114 4.37 -22.69 10.81
C LEU A 114 5.89 -22.49 10.67
N ASN A 115 6.31 -21.38 10.08
CA ASN A 115 7.73 -21.02 9.92
C ASN A 115 8.35 -20.42 11.19
N ASP A 116 7.53 -20.04 12.18
CA ASP A 116 7.98 -19.41 13.41
C ASP A 116 8.46 -20.44 14.45
N LYS A 117 9.78 -20.48 14.71
CA LYS A 117 10.40 -21.40 15.68
C LYS A 117 9.74 -21.33 17.07
N THR A 118 9.37 -20.14 17.52
CA THR A 118 8.76 -19.95 18.85
C THR A 118 7.35 -20.53 18.88
N VAL A 119 6.57 -20.34 17.81
CA VAL A 119 5.22 -20.90 17.71
C VAL A 119 5.27 -22.41 17.61
N ARG A 120 6.20 -22.97 16.80
CA ARG A 120 6.40 -24.42 16.71
C ARG A 120 6.71 -25.02 18.07
N ASN A 121 7.64 -24.44 18.82
CA ASN A 121 7.98 -24.93 20.16
C ASN A 121 6.76 -24.92 21.08
N LYS A 122 5.97 -23.85 21.09
CA LYS A 122 4.71 -23.78 21.88
C LYS A 122 3.72 -24.88 21.50
N VAL A 123 3.57 -25.15 20.20
CA VAL A 123 2.69 -26.22 19.71
C VAL A 123 3.20 -27.59 20.15
N VAL A 124 4.50 -27.86 20.03
CA VAL A 124 5.14 -29.11 20.44
C VAL A 124 5.00 -29.32 21.96
N THR A 125 5.28 -28.31 22.76
CA THR A 125 5.09 -28.36 24.22
C THR A 125 3.64 -28.63 24.57
N PHE A 126 2.71 -27.86 23.99
CA PHE A 126 1.27 -28.08 24.18
C PHE A 126 0.86 -29.51 23.86
N TRP A 127 1.29 -30.04 22.71
CA TRP A 127 0.90 -31.39 22.27
C TRP A 127 1.50 -32.48 23.15
N THR A 128 2.75 -32.30 23.58
CA THR A 128 3.44 -33.22 24.49
C THR A 128 2.71 -33.35 25.82
N ASP A 129 2.25 -32.22 26.38
CA ASP A 129 1.48 -32.23 27.63
C ASP A 129 0.03 -32.66 27.44
N TRP A 130 -0.59 -32.33 26.31
CA TRP A 130 -1.97 -32.72 26.00
C TRP A 130 -2.13 -34.23 25.86
N LYS A 131 -1.13 -34.92 25.30
CA LYS A 131 -1.11 -36.39 25.21
C LYS A 131 -1.21 -37.05 26.58
N LYS A 132 -0.50 -36.54 27.59
CA LYS A 132 -0.53 -37.06 28.98
C LYS A 132 -1.92 -36.97 29.60
N LYS A 133 -2.76 -36.04 29.12
CA LYS A 133 -4.11 -35.83 29.65
C LYS A 133 -5.14 -36.82 29.11
N LYS A 134 -4.80 -37.63 28.09
CA LYS A 134 -5.74 -38.56 27.45
C LYS A 134 -6.41 -39.51 28.45
N GLN A 135 -5.68 -39.96 29.46
CA GLN A 135 -6.19 -40.86 30.52
C GLN A 135 -7.31 -40.27 31.39
N TYR A 136 -7.44 -38.94 31.44
CA TYR A 136 -8.47 -38.25 32.24
C TYR A 136 -9.78 -38.02 31.49
N PHE A 137 -9.87 -38.48 30.24
CA PHE A 137 -11.10 -38.39 29.44
C PHE A 137 -11.69 -39.77 29.28
N SER A 138 -12.99 -39.90 29.56
CA SER A 138 -13.75 -41.13 29.29
C SER A 138 -13.96 -41.36 27.79
N ASN A 139 -13.93 -40.28 26.99
CA ASN A 139 -14.16 -40.32 25.56
C ASN A 139 -12.98 -39.72 24.76
N VAL A 140 -12.40 -40.53 23.86
CA VAL A 140 -11.28 -40.10 22.99
C VAL A 140 -11.69 -38.96 22.05
N ARG A 141 -12.94 -38.91 21.60
CA ARG A 141 -13.47 -37.82 20.76
C ARG A 141 -13.45 -36.50 21.52
N GLU A 142 -13.91 -36.51 22.77
CA GLU A 142 -13.91 -35.32 23.63
C GLU A 142 -12.48 -34.81 23.88
N TRP A 143 -11.54 -35.71 24.17
CA TRP A 143 -10.11 -35.38 24.29
C TRP A 143 -9.57 -34.73 23.01
N TRP A 144 -9.92 -35.28 21.84
CA TRP A 144 -9.46 -34.76 20.55
C TRP A 144 -10.06 -33.38 20.23
N ASP A 145 -11.38 -33.22 20.38
CA ASP A 145 -12.08 -31.96 20.10
C ASP A 145 -11.64 -30.85 21.05
N THR A 146 -11.45 -31.16 22.33
CA THR A 146 -10.90 -30.22 23.31
C THR A 146 -9.47 -29.82 22.96
N GLY A 147 -8.64 -30.78 22.53
CA GLY A 147 -7.28 -30.53 22.06
C GLY A 147 -7.24 -29.58 20.86
N LYS A 148 -8.07 -29.84 19.84
CA LYS A 148 -8.23 -28.98 18.65
C LYS A 148 -8.67 -27.56 19.02
N SER A 149 -9.62 -27.42 19.95
CA SER A 149 -10.08 -26.11 20.41
C SER A 149 -8.97 -25.31 21.12
N ARG A 150 -8.19 -25.99 21.98
CA ARG A 150 -7.06 -25.37 22.71
C ARG A 150 -5.91 -24.98 21.79
N ILE A 151 -5.51 -25.84 20.84
CA ILE A 151 -4.44 -25.50 19.89
C ILE A 151 -4.86 -24.37 18.96
N LYS A 152 -6.12 -24.35 18.49
CA LYS A 152 -6.70 -23.23 17.74
C LYS A 152 -6.58 -21.92 18.53
N SER A 153 -6.98 -21.93 19.80
CA SER A 153 -6.89 -20.75 20.67
C SER A 153 -5.45 -20.26 20.86
N LEU A 154 -4.50 -21.18 21.04
CA LEU A 154 -3.06 -20.87 21.12
C LEU A 154 -2.54 -20.22 19.83
N LEU A 155 -2.91 -20.75 18.67
CA LEU A 155 -2.48 -20.23 17.36
C LEU A 155 -3.10 -18.86 17.06
N ILE A 156 -4.37 -18.65 17.41
CA ILE A 156 -5.02 -17.33 17.32
C ILE A 156 -4.28 -16.31 18.18
N LYS A 157 -3.93 -16.66 19.42
CA LYS A 157 -3.16 -15.78 20.31
C LYS A 157 -1.80 -15.42 19.70
N CYS A 158 -1.07 -16.42 19.18
CA CYS A 158 0.21 -16.18 18.53
C CYS A 158 0.07 -15.26 17.30
N SER A 159 -0.95 -15.47 16.47
CA SER A 159 -1.23 -14.61 15.30
C SER A 159 -1.49 -13.17 15.71
N LYS A 160 -2.33 -12.95 16.72
CA LYS A 160 -2.64 -11.61 17.24
C LYS A 160 -1.40 -10.92 17.79
N THR A 161 -0.59 -11.61 18.59
CA THR A 161 0.66 -11.05 19.12
C THR A 161 1.63 -10.67 18.00
N LYS A 162 1.79 -11.52 16.97
CA LYS A 162 2.67 -11.24 15.83
C LYS A 162 2.19 -10.03 15.02
N LEU A 163 0.88 -9.93 14.79
CA LEU A 163 0.27 -8.78 14.13
C LEU A 163 0.51 -7.48 14.90
N ILE A 164 0.27 -7.48 16.22
CA ILE A 164 0.48 -6.29 17.06
C ILE A 164 1.95 -5.86 17.02
N LYS A 165 2.89 -6.79 17.21
CA LYS A 165 4.33 -6.50 17.15
C LYS A 165 4.75 -5.93 15.79
N SER A 166 4.28 -6.54 14.70
CA SER A 166 4.58 -6.06 13.34
C SER A 166 4.03 -4.65 13.09
N LYS A 167 2.79 -4.37 13.54
CA LYS A 167 2.20 -3.02 13.46
C LYS A 167 2.99 -1.99 14.27
N GLN A 168 3.39 -2.34 15.50
CA GLN A 168 4.19 -1.48 16.36
C GLN A 168 5.55 -1.16 15.74
N GLU A 169 6.24 -2.17 15.21
CA GLU A 169 7.54 -1.96 14.56
C GLU A 169 7.39 -1.08 13.31
N ARG A 170 6.39 -1.36 12.46
CA ARG A 170 6.11 -0.53 11.29
C ARG A 170 5.83 0.92 11.68
N ALA A 171 5.00 1.15 12.69
CA ALA A 171 4.68 2.49 13.17
C ALA A 171 5.92 3.21 13.73
N ARG A 172 6.78 2.49 14.46
CA ARG A 172 8.04 3.02 15.00
C ARG A 172 9.00 3.43 13.87
N VAL A 173 9.20 2.58 12.87
CA VAL A 173 10.07 2.86 11.72
C VAL A 173 9.55 4.07 10.93
N LEU A 174 8.25 4.11 10.63
CA LEU A 174 7.63 5.23 9.93
C LEU A 174 7.74 6.54 10.72
N LYS A 175 7.49 6.51 12.05
CA LYS A 175 7.65 7.68 12.91
C LYS A 175 9.09 8.20 12.89
N ARG A 176 10.08 7.31 12.96
CA ARG A 176 11.50 7.69 12.88
C ARG A 176 11.84 8.32 11.53
N TYR A 177 11.41 7.71 10.43
CA TYR A 177 11.60 8.25 9.08
C TYR A 177 11.03 9.66 8.95
N ARG A 178 9.76 9.85 9.34
CA ARG A 178 9.11 11.17 9.31
C ARG A 178 9.83 12.21 10.16
N THR A 179 10.37 11.81 11.31
CA THR A 179 11.16 12.71 12.17
C THR A 179 12.46 13.16 11.49
N LEU A 180 13.13 12.27 10.75
CA LEU A 180 14.36 12.59 10.03
C LEU A 180 14.07 13.53 8.85
N VAL A 181 13.08 13.18 8.02
CA VAL A 181 12.59 14.02 6.92
C VAL A 181 12.23 15.43 7.40
N ALA A 182 11.49 15.53 8.52
CA ALA A 182 11.11 16.83 9.08
C ALA A 182 12.28 17.65 9.66
N LYS A 183 13.27 16.99 10.27
CA LYS A 183 14.41 17.67 10.92
C LYS A 183 15.37 18.31 9.94
N ASP A 184 15.58 17.67 8.80
CA ASP A 184 16.60 18.11 7.87
C ASP A 184 16.04 19.09 6.83
N ASN A 185 14.75 19.49 6.93
CA ASN A 185 13.98 20.08 5.81
C ASN A 185 14.09 19.26 4.52
N LEU A 186 14.53 18.00 4.64
CA LEU A 186 14.78 17.11 3.54
C LEU A 186 13.45 16.51 3.14
N SER A 187 13.14 16.68 1.88
CA SER A 187 12.06 16.01 1.22
C SER A 187 12.45 14.57 0.89
N ALA A 188 11.49 13.63 0.76
CA ALA A 188 11.75 12.18 0.69
C ALA A 188 12.81 11.73 -0.34
N SER A 189 13.11 12.56 -1.34
CA SER A 189 14.13 12.33 -2.38
C SER A 189 15.56 12.73 -2.00
N GLU A 190 15.79 13.40 -0.87
CA GLU A 190 17.12 13.87 -0.46
C GLU A 190 17.80 12.96 0.57
N VAL A 191 17.16 11.85 0.97
CA VAL A 191 17.90 10.73 1.56
C VAL A 191 18.64 10.07 0.40
N PRO A 192 19.99 10.12 0.33
CA PRO A 192 20.70 9.38 -0.68
C PRO A 192 20.28 7.93 -0.51
N THR A 193 19.72 7.31 -1.55
CA THR A 193 19.59 5.86 -1.59
C THR A 193 20.98 5.33 -1.28
N ASN A 194 21.14 4.64 -0.15
CA ASN A 194 22.44 4.11 0.25
C ASN A 194 22.87 3.17 -0.87
N SER A 195 23.70 3.65 -1.79
CA SER A 195 24.12 2.89 -2.97
C SER A 195 24.75 1.58 -2.52
N ALA A 196 25.56 1.61 -1.46
CA ALA A 196 26.11 0.40 -0.85
C ALA A 196 25.04 -0.56 -0.29
N GLY A 197 23.91 -0.04 0.19
CA GLY A 197 22.76 -0.85 0.64
C GLY A 197 21.98 -1.46 -0.53
N GLN A 198 21.80 -0.70 -1.60
CA GLN A 198 21.14 -1.14 -2.82
C GLN A 198 22.00 -2.17 -3.57
N ASP A 199 23.29 -1.91 -3.73
CA ASP A 199 24.28 -2.82 -4.29
C ASP A 199 24.34 -4.11 -3.48
N ARG A 200 24.33 -4.02 -2.14
CA ARG A 200 24.29 -5.21 -1.28
C ARG A 200 23.01 -6.02 -1.48
N LEU A 201 21.85 -5.38 -1.65
CA LEU A 201 20.59 -6.07 -1.92
C LEU A 201 20.58 -6.72 -3.31
N LEU A 202 21.01 -5.99 -4.34
CA LEU A 202 21.10 -6.47 -5.72
C LEU A 202 22.14 -7.58 -5.88
N ASN A 203 23.19 -7.58 -5.06
CA ASN A 203 24.18 -8.65 -4.99
C ASN A 203 23.66 -9.93 -4.31
N LEU A 204 22.53 -9.88 -3.59
CA LEU A 204 21.88 -11.07 -3.05
C LEU A 204 20.95 -11.76 -4.06
N LEU A 205 20.70 -11.14 -5.21
CA LEU A 205 19.89 -11.74 -6.27
C LEU A 205 20.73 -12.80 -7.00
N GLU A 206 20.24 -14.04 -6.99
CA GLU A 206 20.88 -15.19 -7.65
C GLU A 206 20.89 -15.08 -9.18
N ARG A 207 20.08 -14.16 -9.74
CA ARG A 207 19.94 -13.93 -11.17
C ARG A 207 20.22 -12.47 -11.49
N LYS A 208 21.17 -12.24 -12.38
CA LYS A 208 21.51 -10.95 -12.95
C LYS A 208 21.49 -11.06 -14.47
N LEU A 209 21.17 -9.97 -15.14
CA LEU A 209 21.38 -9.88 -16.58
C LEU A 209 22.89 -9.93 -16.86
N THR A 210 23.25 -10.51 -17.99
CA THR A 210 24.61 -10.33 -18.56
C THR A 210 24.81 -8.88 -18.96
N ASP A 211 26.06 -8.46 -19.14
CA ASP A 211 26.36 -7.09 -19.58
C ASP A 211 25.69 -6.80 -20.93
N GLU A 212 25.70 -7.77 -21.85
CA GLU A 212 25.05 -7.65 -23.16
C GLU A 212 23.52 -7.51 -23.04
N GLN A 213 22.89 -8.29 -22.15
CA GLN A 213 21.45 -8.18 -21.91
C GLN A 213 21.07 -6.88 -21.22
N ARG A 214 21.89 -6.41 -20.27
CA ARG A 214 21.67 -5.13 -19.61
C ARG A 214 21.76 -4.01 -20.63
N ASP A 215 22.80 -4.02 -21.45
CA ASP A 215 23.03 -2.97 -22.42
C ASP A 215 21.90 -2.95 -23.48
N SER A 216 21.40 -4.12 -23.89
CA SER A 216 20.20 -4.21 -24.76
C SER A 216 18.91 -3.67 -24.11
N CYS A 217 18.82 -3.62 -22.78
CA CYS A 217 17.66 -3.02 -22.09
C CYS A 217 17.69 -1.48 -22.10
N GLU A 218 18.85 -0.88 -22.35
CA GLU A 218 19.05 0.57 -22.42
C GLU A 218 18.92 1.12 -23.87
N ASP A 219 18.77 0.22 -24.85
CA ASP A 219 18.54 0.59 -26.25
C ASP A 219 17.13 1.16 -26.49
N LEU A 220 16.96 1.85 -27.63
CA LEU A 220 15.66 2.37 -28.05
C LEU A 220 14.70 1.23 -28.40
N PHE A 221 13.46 1.32 -27.92
CA PHE A 221 12.40 0.39 -28.30
C PHE A 221 12.18 0.38 -29.82
N THR A 222 12.23 -0.81 -30.41
CA THR A 222 11.88 -0.99 -31.81
C THR A 222 10.36 -1.06 -32.01
N ALA A 223 9.88 -0.64 -33.18
CA ALA A 223 8.47 -0.76 -33.53
C ALA A 223 7.96 -2.21 -33.48
N SER A 224 8.84 -3.18 -33.76
CA SER A 224 8.57 -4.61 -33.65
C SER A 224 8.28 -5.02 -32.20
N GLU A 225 9.12 -4.61 -31.25
CA GLU A 225 8.96 -4.91 -29.83
C GLU A 225 7.69 -4.28 -29.26
N CYS A 226 7.40 -3.03 -29.61
CA CYS A 226 6.14 -2.39 -29.23
C CYS A 226 4.93 -3.17 -29.79
N SER A 227 4.99 -3.60 -31.05
CA SER A 227 3.92 -4.39 -31.67
C SER A 227 3.74 -5.76 -31.00
N ALA A 228 4.85 -6.45 -30.70
CA ALA A 228 4.83 -7.74 -30.01
C ALA A 228 4.30 -7.62 -28.58
N ALA A 229 4.73 -6.58 -27.84
CA ALA A 229 4.22 -6.28 -26.51
C ALA A 229 2.70 -6.04 -26.56
N LEU A 230 2.21 -5.19 -27.46
CA LEU A 230 0.78 -4.94 -27.66
C LEU A 230 -0.02 -6.21 -27.98
N LYS A 231 0.53 -7.10 -28.82
CA LYS A 231 -0.10 -8.38 -29.16
C LYS A 231 -0.11 -9.39 -28.00
N SER A 232 0.86 -9.31 -27.10
CA SER A 232 0.99 -10.19 -25.93
C SER A 232 0.12 -9.78 -24.74
N MET A 233 -0.41 -8.55 -24.75
CA MET A 233 -1.30 -8.07 -23.69
C MET A 233 -2.62 -8.86 -23.70
N SER A 234 -3.12 -9.19 -22.51
CA SER A 234 -4.41 -9.85 -22.35
C SER A 234 -5.52 -8.99 -22.99
N CYS A 235 -6.38 -9.60 -23.82
CA CYS A 235 -7.55 -8.90 -24.36
C CYS A 235 -8.39 -8.29 -23.23
N GLY A 236 -8.85 -7.04 -23.41
CA GLY A 236 -9.73 -6.35 -22.47
C GLY A 236 -9.07 -5.44 -21.43
N LYS A 237 -7.75 -5.21 -21.49
CA LYS A 237 -7.05 -4.32 -20.53
C LYS A 237 -6.61 -2.96 -21.05
N THR A 238 -6.77 -2.69 -22.33
CA THR A 238 -6.46 -1.37 -22.90
C THR A 238 -7.69 -0.85 -23.64
N PRO A 239 -8.19 0.34 -23.29
CA PRO A 239 -9.30 0.95 -24.00
C PRO A 239 -8.90 1.29 -25.45
N GLY A 240 -9.85 1.23 -26.38
CA GLY A 240 -9.67 1.75 -27.73
C GLY A 240 -9.37 3.26 -27.73
N SER A 241 -9.14 3.83 -28.91
CA SER A 241 -8.99 5.29 -29.06
C SER A 241 -10.22 6.09 -28.58
N ASP A 242 -11.34 5.41 -28.41
CA ASP A 242 -12.62 5.88 -27.88
C ASP A 242 -12.77 5.69 -26.35
N GLY A 243 -11.81 5.06 -25.68
CA GLY A 243 -11.87 4.85 -24.23
C GLY A 243 -12.63 3.60 -23.79
N LEU A 244 -13.15 2.78 -24.70
CA LEU A 244 -13.98 1.61 -24.37
C LEU A 244 -13.27 0.27 -24.63
N PRO A 245 -13.38 -0.72 -23.73
CA PRO A 245 -12.98 -2.09 -24.02
C PRO A 245 -14.02 -2.80 -24.90
N LYS A 246 -13.56 -3.75 -25.72
CA LYS A 246 -14.30 -4.52 -26.75
C LYS A 246 -15.59 -5.24 -26.30
N GLU A 247 -15.93 -5.24 -25.01
CA GLU A 247 -17.14 -5.89 -24.50
C GLU A 247 -18.38 -4.98 -24.45
N PHE A 248 -18.28 -3.79 -25.06
CA PHE A 248 -19.40 -2.90 -25.38
C PHE A 248 -19.36 -2.45 -26.84
#